data_AF-A0A945UU57-F1
#
_entry.id   AF-A0A945UU57-F1
#
_cell.length_a   1.000
_cell.length_b   1.000
_cell.length_c   1.000
_cell.angle_alpha   90.00
_cell.angle_beta   90.00
_cell.angle_gamma   90.00
#
_symmetry.space_group_name_H-M   'P 1'
#
loop_
_entity.id
_entity.type
_entity.pdbx_description
1 polymer ?
#
loop_
_entity_poly.entity_id
_entity_poly.type
_entity_poly.pdbx_seq_one_letter_code
_entity_poly.pdbx_strand_id
1 'polypeptide(L)'
;MATATTGTPTYRRMAELAKTDPVIAARHNLYQHRVVEEFFDVVKDPDCLNNLMDSPAHQDALAHLQQNLEQWMAQTGDPMLDTFRNRDDEKARIAFINAQQEEANQRSGKNRQREQ
;
A
#
# COMPACT_ATOMS: atom_id res chain seq x y z
N MET A 1 -17.46 4.94 -4.96
CA MET A 1 -18.13 4.27 -3.83
C MET A 1 -17.55 4.81 -2.54
N ALA A 2 -18.35 5.07 -1.50
CA ALA A 2 -17.81 5.38 -0.18
C ALA A 2 -17.28 4.08 0.43
N THR A 3 -15.97 4.01 0.71
CA THR A 3 -15.40 2.96 1.55
C THR A 3 -15.65 3.31 3.02
N ALA A 4 -15.47 2.34 3.92
CA ALA A 4 -15.72 2.51 5.36
C ALA A 4 -15.06 3.78 5.93
N THR A 5 -13.86 4.13 5.45
CA THR A 5 -13.09 5.28 5.94
C THR A 5 -13.44 6.59 5.23
N THR A 6 -13.65 6.57 3.90
CA THR A 6 -13.93 7.81 3.13
C THR A 6 -15.31 8.40 3.43
N GLY A 7 -16.21 7.62 4.03
CA GLY A 7 -17.52 8.08 4.47
C GLY A 7 -17.51 8.82 5.82
N THR A 8 -16.40 8.82 6.55
CA THR A 8 -16.35 9.39 7.91
C THR A 8 -16.32 10.93 7.90
N PRO A 9 -16.87 11.59 8.95
CA PRO A 9 -16.77 13.05 9.09
C PRO A 9 -15.32 13.56 9.07
N THR A 10 -14.40 12.81 9.69
CA THR A 10 -12.97 13.15 9.74
C THR A 10 -12.35 13.18 8.34
N TYR A 11 -12.60 12.16 7.51
CA TYR A 11 -12.07 12.15 6.14
C TYR A 11 -12.65 13.30 5.31
N ARG A 12 -13.96 13.56 5.41
CA ARG A 12 -14.59 14.68 4.69
C ARG A 12 -13.96 16.00 5.08
N ARG A 13 -13.72 16.22 6.38
CA ARG A 13 -13.07 17.44 6.87
C ARG A 13 -11.65 17.57 6.35
N MET A 14 -10.88 16.49 6.32
CA MET A 14 -9.54 16.46 5.73
C MET A 14 -9.58 16.83 4.24
N ALA A 15 -10.51 16.27 3.46
CA ALA A 15 -10.67 16.57 2.04
C ALA A 15 -11.12 18.02 1.76
N GLU A 16 -11.90 18.63 2.67
CA GLU A 16 -12.25 20.04 2.60
C GLU A 16 -11.03 20.93 2.85
N LEU A 17 -10.30 20.66 3.93
CA LEU A 17 -9.13 21.42 4.33
C LEU A 17 -7.99 21.31 3.31
N ALA A 18 -7.84 20.15 2.65
CA ALA A 18 -6.88 19.92 1.58
C ALA A 18 -7.01 20.91 0.41
N LYS A 19 -8.17 21.57 0.24
CA LYS A 19 -8.36 22.58 -0.81
C LYS A 19 -7.66 23.90 -0.51
N THR A 20 -7.34 24.16 0.76
CA THR A 20 -6.84 25.46 1.24
C THR A 20 -5.54 25.36 2.02
N ASP A 21 -5.26 24.20 2.62
CA ASP A 21 -4.05 23.95 3.41
C ASP A 21 -3.11 22.99 2.64
N PRO A 22 -1.90 23.44 2.23
CA PRO A 22 -0.98 22.63 1.44
C PRO A 22 -0.42 21.41 2.20
N VAL A 23 -0.30 21.48 3.53
CA VAL A 23 0.18 20.36 4.35
C VAL A 23 -0.88 19.26 4.40
N ILE A 24 -2.14 19.66 4.59
CA ILE A 24 -3.26 18.72 4.56
C ILE A 24 -3.47 18.17 3.14
N ALA A 25 -3.26 18.99 2.10
CA ALA A 25 -3.31 18.56 0.72
C ALA A 25 -2.29 17.44 0.42
N ALA A 26 -1.04 17.61 0.87
CA ALA A 26 0.00 16.61 0.70
C ALA A 26 -0.35 15.29 1.42
N ARG A 27 -0.84 15.38 2.67
CA ARG A 27 -1.26 14.19 3.44
C ARG A 27 -2.48 13.51 2.81
N HIS A 28 -3.45 14.27 2.32
CA HIS A 28 -4.63 13.74 1.63
C HIS A 28 -4.24 13.05 0.31
N ASN A 29 -3.32 13.63 -0.46
CA ASN A 29 -2.81 13.03 -1.69
C ASN A 29 -2.08 11.70 -1.41
N LEU A 30 -1.17 11.68 -0.44
CA LEU A 30 -0.48 10.45 -0.01
C LEU A 30 -1.49 9.38 0.48
N TYR A 31 -2.54 9.80 1.19
CA TYR A 31 -3.59 8.89 1.64
C TYR A 31 -4.38 8.26 0.47
N GLN A 32 -4.61 9.01 -0.62
CA GLN A 32 -5.38 8.53 -1.78
C GLN A 32 -4.56 7.65 -2.72
N HIS A 33 -3.29 7.98 -2.94
CA HIS A 33 -2.47 7.34 -3.97
C HIS A 33 -1.41 6.39 -3.42
N ARG A 34 -0.97 6.62 -2.17
CA ARG A 34 0.16 5.92 -1.55
C ARG A 34 1.43 5.97 -2.40
N VAL A 35 2.48 5.34 -1.89
CA VAL A 35 3.72 5.05 -2.59
C VAL A 35 3.95 3.54 -2.54
N VAL A 36 4.88 3.03 -3.36
CA VAL A 36 5.12 1.58 -3.46
C VAL A 36 5.68 1.01 -2.16
N GLU A 37 6.61 1.73 -1.53
CA GLU A 37 7.22 1.34 -0.26
C GLU A 37 7.28 2.55 0.70
N GLU A 38 7.08 2.27 1.99
CA GLU A 38 7.16 3.24 3.07
C GLU A 38 8.08 2.68 4.16
N PHE A 39 9.04 3.49 4.60
CA PHE A 39 10.02 3.10 5.62
C PHE A 39 10.13 4.20 6.67
N PHE A 40 9.95 3.86 7.95
CA PHE A 40 9.85 4.83 9.04
C PHE A 40 10.71 4.45 10.24
N ASP A 41 11.25 5.45 10.91
CA ASP A 41 11.79 5.30 12.27
C ASP A 41 10.65 5.57 13.26
N VAL A 42 9.94 4.52 13.68
CA VAL A 42 8.76 4.63 14.57
C VAL A 42 9.09 5.16 15.96
N VAL A 43 10.36 5.09 16.39
CA VAL A 43 10.78 5.62 17.70
C VAL A 43 10.89 7.14 17.64
N LYS A 44 11.45 7.67 16.53
CA LYS A 44 11.59 9.12 16.33
C LYS A 44 10.36 9.78 15.71
N ASP A 45 9.60 9.04 14.91
CA ASP A 45 8.39 9.48 14.23
C ASP A 45 7.23 8.49 14.49
N PRO A 46 6.59 8.58 15.67
CA PRO A 46 5.51 7.66 16.04
C PRO A 46 4.28 7.74 15.12
N ASP A 47 4.09 8.86 14.43
CA ASP A 47 2.94 9.12 13.56
C ASP A 47 3.22 8.75 12.09
N CYS A 48 4.43 8.25 11.78
CA CYS A 48 4.87 7.86 10.44
C CYS A 48 4.57 8.95 9.39
N LEU A 49 5.02 10.17 9.68
CA LEU A 49 4.82 11.33 8.81
C LEU A 49 5.94 11.47 7.78
N ASN A 50 7.13 10.97 8.08
CA ASN A 50 8.35 11.18 7.30
C ASN A 50 8.87 9.87 6.72
N ASN A 51 8.56 9.61 5.45
CA ASN A 51 9.06 8.44 4.76
C ASN A 51 10.58 8.54 4.52
N LEU A 52 11.34 7.56 5.01
CA LEU A 52 12.81 7.49 4.97
C LEU A 52 13.34 6.65 3.79
N MET A 53 12.49 6.22 2.86
CA MET A 53 12.89 5.41 1.69
C MET A 53 14.07 6.03 0.91
N ASP A 54 14.05 7.35 0.71
CA ASP A 54 15.10 8.07 -0.03
C ASP A 54 16.28 8.53 0.84
N SER A 55 16.30 8.15 2.13
CA SER A 55 17.33 8.60 3.07
C SER A 55 18.63 7.82 2.84
N PRO A 56 19.75 8.46 2.44
CA PRO A 56 21.02 7.76 2.24
C PRO A 56 21.56 7.13 3.54
N ALA A 57 21.27 7.77 4.67
CA ALA A 57 21.74 7.33 5.99
C ALA A 57 21.09 6.02 6.48
N HIS A 58 19.98 5.60 5.87
CA HIS A 58 19.23 4.43 6.34
C HIS A 58 19.13 3.30 5.30
N GLN A 59 19.88 3.39 4.20
CA GLN A 59 19.83 2.39 3.12
C GLN A 59 20.24 0.98 3.60
N ASP A 60 21.23 0.88 4.50
CA ASP A 60 21.65 -0.41 5.06
C ASP A 60 20.53 -1.06 5.89
N ALA A 61 19.82 -0.27 6.70
CA ALA A 61 18.69 -0.74 7.50
C ALA A 61 17.51 -1.16 6.61
N LEU A 62 17.22 -0.37 5.56
CA LEU A 62 16.21 -0.69 4.57
C LEU A 62 16.51 -2.01 3.86
N ALA A 63 17.73 -2.19 3.36
CA ALA A 63 18.15 -3.42 2.68
C ALA A 63 18.03 -4.64 3.60
N HIS A 64 18.42 -4.51 4.87
CA HIS A 64 18.30 -5.58 5.85
C HIS A 64 16.82 -5.97 6.08
N LEU A 65 15.93 -5.00 6.22
CA LEU A 65 14.49 -5.26 6.43
C LEU A 65 13.83 -5.87 5.18
N GLN A 66 14.19 -5.40 3.98
CA GLN A 66 13.72 -5.99 2.73
C GLN A 66 14.15 -7.46 2.59
N GLN A 67 15.40 -7.79 2.95
CA GLN A 67 15.89 -9.16 2.97
C GLN A 67 15.12 -10.04 3.97
N ASN A 68 14.88 -9.53 5.18
CA ASN A 68 14.13 -10.27 6.20
C ASN A 68 12.69 -10.55 5.74
N LEU A 69 12.05 -9.56 5.10
CA LEU A 69 10.71 -9.73 4.52
C LEU A 69 10.71 -10.75 3.39
N GLU A 70 11.67 -10.69 2.46
CA GLU A 70 11.78 -11.66 1.37
C GLU A 70 11.94 -13.10 1.90
N GLN A 71 12.82 -13.29 2.89
CA GLN A 71 13.04 -14.60 3.51
C GLN A 71 11.76 -15.13 4.16
N TRP A 72 11.04 -14.27 4.87
CA TRP A 72 9.75 -14.63 5.46
C TRP A 72 8.74 -15.05 4.38
N MET A 73 8.62 -14.26 3.30
CA MET A 73 7.69 -14.55 2.20
C MET A 73 8.01 -15.89 1.53
N ALA A 74 9.30 -16.21 1.36
CA ALA A 74 9.73 -17.50 0.84
C ALA A 74 9.41 -18.66 1.80
N GLN A 75 9.58 -18.46 3.10
CA GLN A 75 9.30 -19.48 4.12
C GLN A 75 7.81 -19.80 4.24
N THR A 76 6.94 -18.80 4.07
CA THR A 76 5.49 -18.95 4.19
C THR A 76 4.80 -19.29 2.87
N GLY A 77 5.55 -19.27 1.76
CA GLY A 77 5.00 -19.53 0.42
C GLY A 77 4.08 -18.40 -0.05
N ASP A 78 4.43 -17.15 0.25
CA ASP A 78 3.64 -15.98 -0.12
C ASP A 78 3.51 -15.87 -1.66
N PRO A 79 2.29 -15.85 -2.23
CA PRO A 79 2.07 -15.73 -3.67
C PRO A 79 2.64 -14.45 -4.31
N MET A 80 2.91 -13.42 -3.50
CA MET A 80 3.42 -12.13 -3.96
C MET A 80 4.96 -12.06 -3.97
N LEU A 81 5.67 -13.15 -3.60
CA LEU A 81 7.14 -13.17 -3.52
C LEU A 81 7.81 -12.72 -4.82
N ASP A 82 7.36 -13.21 -5.97
CA ASP A 82 7.95 -12.84 -7.26
C ASP A 82 7.69 -11.38 -7.61
N THR A 83 6.52 -10.85 -7.23
CA THR A 83 6.20 -9.42 -7.38
C THR A 83 7.06 -8.56 -6.46
N PHE A 84 7.35 -9.03 -5.24
CA PHE A 84 8.24 -8.33 -4.29
C PHE A 84 9.70 -8.28 -4.78
N ARG A 85 10.21 -9.37 -5.35
CA ARG A 85 11.54 -9.41 -5.96
C ARG A 85 11.67 -8.45 -7.14
N ASN A 86 10.59 -8.29 -7.91
CA ASN A 86 10.50 -7.37 -9.04
C ASN A 86 9.72 -6.10 -8.69
N ARG A 87 9.81 -5.63 -7.44
CA ARG A 87 8.96 -4.54 -6.94
C ARG A 87 9.16 -3.22 -7.65
N ASP A 88 10.27 -3.01 -8.34
CA ASP A 88 10.49 -1.80 -9.16
C ASP A 88 9.79 -1.87 -10.52
N ASP A 89 9.38 -3.06 -10.98
CA ASP A 89 8.63 -3.25 -12.21
C ASP A 89 7.13 -3.00 -12.01
N GLU A 90 6.69 -1.79 -12.37
CA GLU A 90 5.29 -1.39 -12.30
C GLU A 90 4.35 -2.31 -13.07
N LYS A 91 4.76 -2.81 -14.24
CA LYS A 91 3.91 -3.68 -15.06
C LYS A 91 3.71 -5.02 -14.39
N ALA A 92 4.77 -5.57 -13.80
CA ALA A 92 4.69 -6.82 -13.03
C ALA A 92 3.74 -6.67 -11.83
N ARG A 93 3.82 -5.56 -11.08
CA ARG A 93 2.89 -5.27 -9.96
C ARG A 93 1.44 -5.18 -10.43
N ILE A 94 1.17 -4.40 -11.47
CA ILE A 94 -0.19 -4.22 -12.01
C ILE A 94 -0.75 -5.53 -12.53
N ALA A 95 0.04 -6.33 -13.24
CA ALA A 95 -0.39 -7.62 -13.77
C ALA A 95 -0.80 -8.59 -12.65
N PHE A 96 -0.01 -8.68 -11.58
CA PHE A 96 -0.33 -9.51 -10.41
C PHE A 96 -1.66 -9.09 -9.76
N ILE A 97 -1.84 -7.79 -9.49
CA ILE A 97 -3.07 -7.28 -8.87
C ILE A 97 -4.30 -7.53 -9.76
N ASN A 98 -4.18 -7.30 -11.06
CA ASN A 98 -5.29 -7.56 -11.99
C ASN A 98 -5.68 -9.04 -12.02
N ALA A 99 -4.71 -9.95 -12.06
CA ALA A 99 -4.96 -11.38 -12.02
C ALA A 99 -5.69 -11.80 -10.73
N GLN A 100 -5.23 -11.30 -9.57
CA GLN A 100 -5.87 -11.54 -8.27
C GLN A 100 -7.32 -10.99 -8.24
N GLN A 101 -7.55 -9.80 -8.79
CA GLN A 101 -8.87 -9.21 -8.87
C GLN A 101 -9.81 -9.98 -9.79
N GLU A 102 -9.33 -10.46 -10.93
CA GLU A 102 -10.08 -11.30 -11.87
C GLU A 102 -10.49 -12.63 -11.23
N GLU A 103 -9.56 -13.31 -10.56
CA GLU A 103 -9.84 -14.55 -9.84
C GLU A 103 -10.92 -14.34 -8.76
N ALA A 104 -10.79 -13.27 -7.97
CA ALA A 104 -11.77 -12.91 -6.94
C ALA A 104 -13.15 -12.64 -7.54
N ASN A 105 -13.21 -11.91 -8.66
CA ASN A 105 -14.45 -11.62 -9.39
C ASN A 105 -15.10 -12.90 -9.93
N GLN A 106 -14.31 -13.82 -10.49
CA GLN A 106 -14.81 -15.11 -10.98
C GLN A 106 -15.39 -15.96 -9.84
N ARG A 107 -14.72 -16.00 -8.68
CA ARG A 107 -15.23 -16.68 -7.48
C ARG A 107 -16.56 -16.07 -7.01
N SER A 108 -16.67 -14.74 -6.96
CA SER A 108 -17.91 -14.07 -6.57
C SER A 108 -19.04 -14.29 -7.58
N GLY A 109 -18.74 -14.29 -8.88
CA GLY A 109 -19.72 -14.55 -9.94
C GLY A 109 -20.28 -15.97 -9.86
N LYS A 110 -19.43 -16.96 -9.60
CA LYS A 110 -19.84 -18.37 -9.41
C LYS A 110 -20.73 -18.57 -8.19
N ASN A 111 -20.46 -17.88 -7.08
CA ASN A 111 -21.33 -17.96 -5.89
C ASN A 111 -22.72 -17.38 -6.16
N ARG A 112 -22.82 -16.24 -6.86
CA ARG A 112 -24.11 -15.63 -7.23
C ARG A 112 -24.95 -16.48 -8.19
N GLN A 113 -24.32 -17.34 -8.99
CA GLN A 113 -25.01 -18.28 -9.89
C GLN A 113 -25.44 -19.58 -9.20
N ARG A 114 -24.84 -19.96 -8.07
CA ARG A 114 -25.22 -21.15 -7.29
C ARG A 114 -26.38 -20.90 -6.32
N GLU A 115 -26.62 -19.63 -5.97
CA GLU A 115 -27.71 -19.21 -5.08
C GLU A 115 -29.01 -18.86 -5.82
N GLN A 116 -29.02 -19.00 -7.16
CA GLN A 116 -30.20 -18.89 -8.04
C GLN A 116 -30.62 -20.26 -8.52
#